data_AF-A0A328WUV3-F1
#
_entry.id   AF-A0A328WUV3-F1
#
_cell.length_a   1.000
_cell.length_b   1.000
_cell.length_c   1.000
_cell.angle_alpha   90.00
_cell.angle_beta   90.00
_cell.angle_gamma   90.00
#
_symmetry.space_group_name_H-M   'P 1'
#
loop_
_entity.id
_entity.type
_entity.pdbx_description
1 polymer ?
#
loop_
_entity_poly.entity_id
_entity_poly.type
_entity_poly.pdbx_seq_one_letter_code
_entity_poly.pdbx_strand_id
1 'polypeptide(L)'
;MIKKVLGVFLFLIGLILLISILSSVLQMILIEEKDIIGQDESYVVGYYSGKIILILIFCFINFNCFKYGYRLMRGKRNTKENEGIETIGKN
;
A
#
# COMPACT_ATOMS: atom_id res chain seq x y z
N MET A 1 1.36 23.72 2.10
CA MET A 1 0.72 22.88 3.15
C MET A 1 -0.10 21.72 2.57
N ILE A 2 -1.02 21.96 1.63
CA ILE A 2 -1.96 20.95 1.09
C ILE A 2 -1.31 19.62 0.67
N LYS A 3 -0.16 19.66 -0.03
CA LYS A 3 0.55 18.43 -0.48
C LYS A 3 1.03 17.54 0.69
N LYS A 4 1.43 18.14 1.81
CA LYS A 4 1.84 17.39 3.01
C LYS A 4 0.65 16.76 3.70
N VAL A 5 -0.47 17.50 3.79
CA VAL A 5 -1.75 16.99 4.35
C VAL A 5 -2.26 15.80 3.54
N LEU A 6 -2.22 15.89 2.21
CA LEU A 6 -2.60 14.79 1.32
C LEU A 6 -1.71 13.56 1.50
N GLY A 7 -0.41 13.77 1.71
CA GLY A 7 0.54 12.68 2.00
C GLY A 7 0.24 11.96 3.32
N VAL A 8 -0.10 12.70 4.38
CA VAL A 8 -0.53 12.11 5.66
C VAL A 8 -1.82 11.32 5.49
N PHE A 9 -2.77 11.84 4.71
CA PHE A 9 -4.05 11.15 4.45
C PHE A 9 -3.83 9.83 3.70
N LEU A 10 -2.98 9.82 2.67
CA LEU A 10 -2.59 8.60 1.95
C LEU A 10 -1.87 7.58 2.85
N PHE A 11 -1.06 8.07 3.79
CA PHE A 11 -0.40 7.22 4.77
C PHE A 11 -1.40 6.57 5.73
N LEU A 12 -2.38 7.34 6.23
CA LEU A 12 -3.45 6.81 7.09
C LEU A 12 -4.31 5.76 6.37
N ILE A 13 -4.68 6.01 5.10
CA ILE A 13 -5.38 5.03 4.27
C ILE A 13 -4.54 3.75 4.11
N GLY A 14 -3.25 3.88 3.84
CA GLY A 14 -2.32 2.75 3.76
C GLY A 14 -2.30 1.95 5.07
N LEU A 15 -2.34 2.62 6.22
CA LEU A 15 -2.35 1.97 7.53
C LEU A 15 -3.65 1.19 7.80
N ILE A 16 -4.80 1.77 7.45
CA ILE A 16 -6.11 1.10 7.53
C ILE A 16 -6.16 -0.14 6.61
N LEU A 17 -5.67 0.00 5.38
CA LEU A 17 -5.58 -1.11 4.43
C LEU A 17 -4.67 -2.21 4.96
N LEU A 18 -3.56 -1.86 5.61
CA LEU A 18 -2.63 -2.83 6.18
C LEU A 18 -3.28 -3.65 7.30
N ILE A 19 -4.03 -3.00 8.20
CA ILE A 19 -4.79 -3.68 9.26
C ILE A 19 -5.83 -4.63 8.65
N SER A 20 -6.49 -4.22 7.58
CA SER A 20 -7.51 -5.03 6.88
C SER A 20 -6.91 -6.28 6.24
N ILE A 21 -5.72 -6.15 5.61
CA ILE A 21 -4.96 -7.28 5.07
C ILE A 21 -4.56 -8.22 6.22
N LEU A 22 -4.05 -7.69 7.32
CA LEU A 22 -3.64 -8.48 8.48
C LEU A 22 -4.82 -9.27 9.08
N SER A 23 -5.98 -8.64 9.20
CA SER A 23 -7.22 -9.29 9.64
C SER A 23 -7.64 -10.40 8.67
N SER A 24 -7.53 -10.17 7.35
CA SER A 24 -7.88 -11.17 6.33
C SER A 24 -6.94 -12.38 6.37
N VAL A 25 -5.65 -12.16 6.59
CA VAL A 25 -4.65 -13.22 6.75
C VAL A 25 -4.90 -13.99 8.05
N LEU A 26 -5.17 -13.30 9.15
CA LEU A 26 -5.53 -13.93 10.42
C LEU A 26 -6.79 -14.77 10.28
N GLN A 27 -7.83 -14.27 9.61
CA GLN A 27 -9.01 -15.06 9.29
C GLN A 27 -8.63 -16.29 8.49
N MET A 28 -7.79 -16.18 7.46
CA MET A 28 -7.35 -17.34 6.67
C MET A 28 -6.64 -18.41 7.50
N ILE A 29 -5.85 -18.01 8.50
CA ILE A 29 -5.18 -18.93 9.44
C ILE A 29 -6.17 -19.51 10.46
N LEU A 30 -7.09 -18.69 10.93
CA LEU A 30 -8.09 -19.02 11.95
C LEU A 30 -9.39 -19.58 11.38
N ILE A 31 -9.47 -19.84 10.06
CA ILE A 31 -10.69 -20.36 9.45
C ILE A 31 -11.10 -21.59 10.25
N GLU A 32 -12.24 -21.45 10.92
CA GLU A 32 -12.96 -22.58 11.46
C GLU A 32 -13.23 -23.49 10.27
N GLU A 33 -12.61 -24.65 10.32
CA GLU A 33 -12.85 -25.87 9.54
C GLU A 33 -14.31 -26.04 9.05
N LYS A 34 -15.30 -25.46 9.76
CA LYS A 34 -16.74 -25.48 9.47
C LYS A 34 -17.18 -25.01 8.07
N ASP A 35 -16.50 -24.06 7.43
CA ASP A 35 -16.91 -23.57 6.08
C ASP A 35 -16.32 -24.40 4.93
N ILE A 36 -15.32 -25.23 5.20
CA ILE A 36 -14.52 -25.94 4.19
C ILE A 36 -14.67 -27.47 4.32
N ILE A 37 -14.99 -27.97 5.51
CA ILE A 37 -15.29 -29.40 5.71
C ILE A 37 -16.53 -29.79 4.89
N GLY A 38 -16.35 -30.74 3.97
CA GLY A 38 -17.41 -31.27 3.12
C GLY A 38 -17.53 -30.60 1.74
N GLN A 39 -16.68 -29.62 1.43
CA GLN A 39 -16.58 -29.04 0.08
C GLN A 39 -15.55 -29.83 -0.76
N ASP A 40 -15.78 -29.89 -2.08
CA ASP A 40 -14.84 -30.51 -3.02
C ASP A 40 -13.46 -29.84 -2.98
N GLU A 41 -12.39 -30.62 -3.11
CA GLU A 41 -11.00 -30.13 -3.07
C GLU A 41 -10.75 -28.98 -4.05
N SER A 42 -11.39 -29.02 -5.22
CA SER A 42 -11.30 -27.96 -6.24
C SER A 42 -11.87 -26.61 -5.75
N TYR A 43 -12.94 -26.63 -4.95
CA TYR A 43 -13.50 -25.44 -4.34
C TYR A 43 -12.55 -24.84 -3.31
N VAL A 44 -11.97 -25.69 -2.46
CA VAL A 44 -11.01 -25.30 -1.42
C VAL A 44 -9.79 -24.61 -2.04
N VAL A 45 -9.21 -25.21 -3.08
CA VAL A 45 -8.06 -24.66 -3.80
C VAL A 45 -8.43 -23.32 -4.47
N GLY A 46 -9.60 -23.23 -5.12
CA GLY A 46 -10.09 -22.00 -5.72
C GLY A 46 -10.28 -20.86 -4.72
N TYR A 47 -10.84 -21.18 -3.54
CA TYR A 47 -11.07 -20.23 -2.46
C TYR A 47 -9.76 -19.64 -1.92
N TYR A 48 -8.78 -20.49 -1.59
CA TYR A 48 -7.50 -20.03 -1.06
C TYR A 48 -6.68 -19.28 -2.11
N SER A 49 -6.62 -19.78 -3.36
CA SER A 49 -5.89 -19.12 -4.44
C SER A 49 -6.46 -17.73 -4.77
N GLY A 50 -7.79 -17.59 -4.82
CA GLY A 50 -8.46 -16.30 -5.02
C GLY A 50 -8.13 -15.29 -3.92
N LYS A 51 -8.18 -15.73 -2.66
CA LYS A 51 -7.82 -14.88 -1.51
C LYS A 51 -6.35 -14.45 -1.54
N ILE A 52 -5.43 -15.35 -1.89
CA ILE A 52 -3.99 -15.03 -2.01
C ILE A 52 -3.77 -13.95 -3.08
N ILE A 53 -4.40 -14.06 -4.25
CA ILE A 53 -4.29 -13.07 -5.34
C ILE A 53 -4.81 -11.71 -4.87
N LEU A 54 -5.97 -11.67 -4.19
CA LEU A 54 -6.52 -10.44 -3.62
C LEU A 54 -5.55 -9.79 -2.62
N ILE A 55 -4.96 -10.57 -1.71
CA ILE A 55 -3.96 -10.09 -0.75
C ILE A 55 -2.76 -9.46 -1.50
N LEU A 56 -2.25 -10.09 -2.55
CA LEU A 56 -1.13 -9.56 -3.34
C LEU A 56 -1.47 -8.22 -3.99
N ILE A 57 -2.68 -8.09 -4.57
CA ILE A 57 -3.16 -6.83 -5.16
C ILE A 57 -3.24 -5.73 -4.09
N PHE A 58 -3.83 -6.04 -2.93
CA PHE A 58 -3.93 -5.09 -1.83
C PHE A 58 -2.56 -4.69 -1.28
N CYS A 59 -1.62 -5.62 -1.15
CA CYS A 59 -0.23 -5.32 -0.79
C CYS A 59 0.43 -4.36 -1.79
N PHE A 60 0.22 -4.56 -3.10
CA PHE A 60 0.73 -3.66 -4.13
C PHE A 60 0.13 -2.25 -4.02
N ILE A 61 -1.18 -2.15 -3.82
CA ILE A 61 -1.87 -0.86 -3.61
C ILE A 61 -1.33 -0.17 -2.34
N ASN A 62 -1.17 -0.93 -1.27
CA ASN A 62 -0.66 -0.46 0.02
C ASN A 62 0.76 0.11 -0.10
N PHE A 63 1.64 -0.62 -0.78
CA PHE A 63 2.99 -0.18 -1.09
C PHE A 63 3.00 1.14 -1.87
N ASN A 64 2.13 1.27 -2.88
CA ASN A 64 2.01 2.51 -3.64
C ASN A 64 1.50 3.67 -2.75
N CYS A 65 0.50 3.43 -1.90
CA CYS A 65 -0.01 4.44 -0.96
C CYS A 65 1.11 4.96 -0.04
N PHE A 66 1.90 4.07 0.55
CA PHE A 66 3.03 4.48 1.39
C PHE A 66 4.13 5.18 0.58
N LYS A 67 4.50 4.67 -0.60
CA LYS A 67 5.51 5.29 -1.47
C LYS A 67 5.11 6.71 -1.88
N TYR A 68 3.88 6.92 -2.33
CA TYR A 68 3.40 8.23 -2.74
C TYR A 68 3.13 9.15 -1.55
N GLY A 69 2.55 8.64 -0.47
CA GLY A 69 2.34 9.38 0.78
C GLY A 69 3.65 9.92 1.34
N TYR A 70 4.66 9.06 1.45
CA TYR A 70 6.00 9.44 1.92
C TYR A 70 6.68 10.45 0.99
N ARG A 71 6.58 10.26 -0.34
CA ARG A 71 7.13 11.19 -1.33
C ARG A 71 6.48 12.58 -1.24
N LEU A 72 5.17 12.65 -1.00
CA LEU A 72 4.43 13.89 -0.81
C LEU A 72 4.78 14.58 0.51
N MET A 73 4.96 13.81 1.59
CA MET A 73 5.34 14.32 2.91
C MET A 73 6.77 14.88 2.94
N ARG A 74 7.74 14.20 2.31
CA ARG A 74 9.13 14.69 2.24
C ARG A 74 9.27 15.99 1.46
N GLY A 75 8.29 16.32 0.60
CA GLY A 75 8.38 17.47 -0.30
C GLY A 75 9.53 17.28 -1.31
N LYS A 76 9.39 17.84 -2.51
CA LYS A 76 10.55 18.00 -3.39
C LYS A 76 11.58 18.88 -2.67
N ARG A 77 12.61 18.27 -2.08
CA ARG A 77 13.82 18.95 -1.62
C ARG A 77 14.81 19.11 -2.78
N ASN A 78 14.32 19.42 -3.99
CA ASN A 78 15.13 19.50 -5.22
C ASN A 78 14.44 20.35 -6.29
N THR A 79 14.23 21.65 -6.05
CA THR A 79 13.86 22.59 -7.13
C THR A 79 14.27 24.04 -6.88
N LYS A 80 15.33 24.33 -6.10
CA LYS A 80 15.83 25.72 -5.91
C LYS A 80 17.35 25.88 -5.65
N GLU A 81 18.18 24.85 -5.84
CA GLU A 81 19.64 25.01 -5.68
C GLU A 81 20.40 25.03 -7.03
N ASN A 82 19.75 24.67 -8.14
CA ASN A 82 20.37 24.73 -9.48
C ASN A 82 20.00 25.97 -10.30
N GLU A 83 19.18 26.90 -9.77
CA GLU A 83 18.95 28.20 -10.44
C GLU A 83 20.02 29.24 -10.08
N GLY A 84 20.87 28.98 -9.08
CA GLY A 84 21.96 29.90 -8.68
C GLY A 84 23.29 29.69 -9.43
N ILE A 85 23.46 28.57 -10.13
CA ILE A 85 24.70 28.24 -10.85
C ILE A 85 24.72 28.85 -12.25
N GLU A 86 23.55 29.07 -12.88
CA GLU A 86 23.48 29.68 -14.21
C GLU A 86 23.78 31.19 -14.23
N THR A 87 23.75 31.88 -13.09
CA THR A 87 24.03 33.33 -13.01
C THR A 87 25.46 33.69 -12.64
N ILE A 88 26.30 32.73 -12.20
CA ILE A 88 27.69 33.03 -11.78
C ILE A 88 28.71 32.78 -12.91
N GLY A 89 28.37 31.95 -13.91
CA GLY A 89 29.27 31.62 -15.04
C GLY A 89 29.19 32.55 -16.25
N LYS A 90 28.51 33.70 -16.14
CA LYS A 90 28.27 34.64 -17.27
C LYS A 90 28.62 36.10 -16.99
N ASN A 91 29.49 36.37 -16.01
CA ASN A 91 30.14 37.68 -15.85
C ASN A 91 31.65 37.55 -15.97
#